data_AF-A0A924XRM5-F1
#
_entry.id   AF-A0A924XRM5-F1
#
_cell.length_a   1.000
_cell.length_b   1.000
_cell.length_c   1.000
_cell.angle_alpha   90.00
_cell.angle_beta   90.00
_cell.angle_gamma   90.00
#
_symmetry.space_group_name_H-M   'P 1'
#
loop_
_entity.id
_entity.type
_entity.pdbx_description
1 polymer ?
#
loop_
_entity_poly.entity_id
_entity_poly.type
_entity_poly.pdbx_seq_one_letter_code
_entity_poly.pdbx_strand_id
1 'polypeptide(L)' 'MLQAGVIGVSVWGPGLEGWDASRAILAGAAPYEDRPSPPPAPSILASTERRRTGPVV' A
#
# COMPACT_ATOMS: atom_id res chain seq x y z
N MET A 1 -21.05 -21.99 10.51
CA MET A 1 -20.93 -20.52 10.31
C MET A 1 -19.45 -20.17 10.33
N LEU A 2 -18.93 -19.50 9.30
CA LEU A 2 -17.53 -19.03 9.26
C LEU A 2 -17.49 -17.57 9.70
N GLN A 3 -16.59 -17.23 10.62
CA GLN A 3 -16.36 -15.86 11.09
C GLN A 3 -14.86 -15.60 11.17
N ALA A 4 -14.42 -14.43 10.70
CA ALA A 4 -13.02 -14.00 10.72
C ALA A 4 -12.93 -12.48 10.99
N GLY A 5 -11.80 -12.04 11.52
CA GLY A 5 -11.49 -10.64 11.76
C GLY A 5 -10.23 -10.20 11.01
N VAL A 6 -10.16 -8.91 10.67
CA VAL A 6 -8.99 -8.28 10.05
C VAL A 6 -8.18 -7.61 11.13
N ILE A 7 -6.91 -8.02 11.30
CA ILE A 7 -6.00 -7.48 12.31
C ILE A 7 -5.15 -6.31 11.80
N GLY A 8 -5.13 -6.07 10.49
CA GLY A 8 -4.36 -5.00 9.88
C GLY A 8 -4.58 -4.90 8.38
N VAL A 9 -4.37 -3.69 7.84
CA VAL A 9 -4.45 -3.38 6.42
C VAL A 9 -3.45 -2.27 6.08
N SER A 10 -2.95 -2.29 4.85
CA SER A 10 -2.18 -1.19 4.26
C SER A 10 -2.72 -0.90 2.87
N VAL A 11 -2.59 0.35 2.43
CA VAL A 11 -3.00 0.79 1.09
C VAL A 11 -1.77 1.32 0.37
N TRP A 12 -1.63 1.00 -0.91
CA TRP A 12 -0.61 1.57 -1.78
C TRP A 12 -1.21 1.78 -3.17
N GLY A 13 -1.08 2.98 -3.69
CA GLY A 13 -1.57 3.37 -5.00
C GLY A 13 -1.36 4.87 -5.23
N PRO A 14 -1.70 5.38 -6.43
CA PRO A 14 -1.56 6.79 -6.73
C PRO A 14 -2.29 7.65 -5.70
N GLY A 15 -1.60 8.63 -5.10
CA GLY A 15 -2.14 9.47 -4.02
C GLY A 15 -2.47 8.75 -2.69
N LEU A 16 -2.17 7.46 -2.56
CA LEU A 16 -2.56 6.61 -1.44
C LEU A 16 -1.33 5.89 -0.84
N GLU A 17 -0.52 6.63 -0.11
CA GLU A 17 0.75 6.15 0.48
C GLU A 17 0.55 5.64 1.92
N GLY A 18 0.00 4.43 2.06
CA GLY A 18 -0.25 3.83 3.37
C GLY A 18 -1.63 4.17 3.95
N TRP A 19 -1.99 3.48 5.03
CA TRP A 19 -3.32 3.58 5.64
C TRP A 19 -3.63 4.99 6.16
N ASP A 20 -2.69 5.60 6.88
CA ASP A 20 -2.92 6.90 7.53
C ASP A 20 -3.18 8.01 6.51
N ALA A 21 -2.43 8.04 5.41
CA ALA A 21 -2.64 8.99 4.32
C ALA A 21 -3.95 8.73 3.56
N SER A 22 -4.33 7.45 3.41
CA SER A 22 -5.48 7.04 2.60
C SER A 22 -6.82 7.21 3.32
N ARG A 23 -6.84 7.10 4.66
CA ARG A 23 -8.09 6.99 5.43
C ARG A 23 -9.06 8.15 5.20
N ALA A 24 -8.57 9.39 5.17
CA ALA A 24 -9.43 10.57 4.97
C ALA A 24 -10.02 10.61 3.55
N ILE A 25 -9.23 10.23 2.55
CA ILE A 25 -9.65 10.17 1.14
C ILE A 25 -10.71 9.08 0.96
N LEU A 26 -10.43 7.87 1.48
CA LEU A 26 -11.36 6.72 1.40
C LEU A 26 -12.66 6.96 2.18
N ALA A 27 -12.62 7.80 3.22
CA ALA A 27 -13.81 8.21 3.97
C ALA A 27 -14.57 9.38 3.31
N GLY A 28 -14.08 9.92 2.19
CA GLY A 28 -14.68 11.08 1.50
C GLY A 28 -14.47 12.41 2.22
N ALA A 29 -13.58 12.47 3.22
CA ALA A 29 -13.27 13.68 3.99
C ALA A 29 -12.20 14.56 3.32
N ALA A 30 -11.47 14.03 2.33
CA ALA A 30 -10.52 14.77 1.52
C ALA A 30 -10.66 14.35 0.04
N PRO A 31 -10.41 15.26 -0.91
CA PRO A 31 -10.40 14.90 -2.33
C PRO A 31 -9.26 13.94 -2.65
N TYR A 32 -9.52 13.04 -3.59
CA TYR A 32 -8.47 12.22 -4.19
C TYR A 32 -7.69 13.04 -5.22
N GLU A 33 -6.36 12.98 -5.14
CA GLU A 33 -5.46 13.55 -6.15
C GLU A 33 -4.60 12.45 -6.74
N ASP A 34 -4.61 12.33 -8.05
CA ASP A 34 -3.73 11.39 -8.74
C ASP A 34 -2.27 11.86 -8.63
N ARG A 35 -1.40 10.98 -8.18
CA ARG A 35 0.02 11.26 -7.92
C ARG A 35 0.86 10.03 -8.23
N PRO A 36 2.09 10.19 -8.77
CA PRO A 36 2.99 9.06 -8.97
C PRO A 36 3.12 8.21 -7.71
N SER A 37 2.93 6.90 -7.86
CA SER A 37 3.05 5.92 -6.78
C SER A 37 4.15 4.93 -7.14
N PRO A 38 5.44 5.28 -6.92
CA PRO A 38 6.52 4.34 -7.11
C PRO A 38 6.36 3.16 -6.14
N PRO A 39 6.78 1.94 -6.53
CA PRO A 39 6.72 0.78 -5.66
C PRO A 39 7.51 1.02 -4.36
N PRO A 40 6.96 0.63 -3.19
CA PRO A 40 7.68 0.76 -1.93
C PRO A 40 8.94 -0.09 -1.97
N ALA A 41 10.00 0.37 -1.29
CA ALA A 41 11.22 -0.41 -1.18
C ALA A 41 10.91 -1.78 -0.53
N PRO A 42 11.42 -2.90 -1.06
CA PRO A 42 11.14 -4.25 -0.55
C PRO A 42 11.94 -4.56 0.73
N SER A 43 12.05 -3.60 1.66
CA SER A 43 12.92 -3.66 2.84
C SER A 43 12.56 -4.78 3.81
N ILE A 44 11.31 -5.25 3.80
CA ILE A 44 10.85 -6.38 4.63
C ILE A 44 11.38 -7.74 4.15
N LEU A 45 11.76 -7.85 2.87
CA LEU A 45 12.26 -9.10 2.31
C LEU A 45 13.71 -9.33 2.74
N ALA A 46 14.12 -10.60 2.84
CA ALA A 46 15.53 -10.94 3.02
C ALA A 46 16.35 -10.58 1.76
N SER A 47 17.68 -10.49 1.89
CA SER A 47 18.53 -9.91 0.84
C SER A 47 18.48 -10.66 -0.49
N THR A 48 18.24 -11.97 -0.47
CA THR A 48 18.19 -12.80 -1.68
C THR A 48 16.88 -12.57 -2.43
N GLU A 49 15.76 -12.53 -1.72
CA GLU A 49 14.43 -12.23 -2.25
C GLU A 49 14.36 -10.79 -2.76
N ARG A 50 14.91 -9.82 -2.02
CA ARG A 50 14.99 -8.41 -2.45
C ARG A 50 15.59 -8.24 -3.84
N ARG A 51 16.63 -9.01 -4.16
CA ARG A 51 17.32 -8.93 -5.47
C ARG A 51 16.49 -9.49 -6.62
N ARG A 52 15.43 -10.25 -6.32
CA ARG A 52 14.48 -10.84 -7.28
C ARG A 52 13.18 -10.04 -7.37
N THR A 53 13.04 -8.98 -6.58
CA THR A 53 11.86 -8.12 -6.54
C THR A 53 12.19 -6.77 -7.18
N GLY A 54 11.42 -6.40 -8.19
CA GLY A 54 11.54 -5.16 -8.94
C GLY A 54 10.42 -5.09 -9.98
N PRO A 55 10.23 -3.95 -10.66
CA PRO A 55 9.26 -3.88 -11.75
C PRO A 55 9.59 -4.95 -12.79
N VAL A 56 8.60 -5.80 -13.09
CA VAL A 56 8.61 -6.56 -14.34
C VAL A 56 8.43 -5.53 -15.43
N VAL A 57 9.48 -5.30 -16.22
CA VAL A 57 9.40 -4.51 -17.46
C VAL A 57 8.84 -5.40 -18.55
#